data_AF-A0A7J4U2Z3-F1
#
_entry.id   AF-A0A7J4U2Z3-F1
#
_cell.length_a   1.000
_cell.length_b   1.000
_cell.length_c   1.000
_cell.angle_alpha   90.00
_cell.angle_beta   90.00
_cell.angle_gamma   90.00
#
_symmetry.space_group_name_H-M   'P 1'
#
loop_
_entity.id
_entity.type
_entity.pdbx_description
1 polymer ?
#
loop_
_entity_poly.entity_id
_entity_poly.type
_entity_poly.pdbx_seq_one_letter_code
_entity_poly.pdbx_strand_id
1 'polypeptide(L)'
;MKLAYVLLLVLILVLSGCTKIYVCYDGTTQRIASRCPKIPVPDLTELEAGKVMDNFGFAYAQAKGDSYTRVNLYSKNTTWYSGVLFTNKQSQTVKEATFKIDGKTGTVQCLTGCDYINP
;
A
#
# COMPACT_ATOMS: atom_id res chain seq x y z
N MET A 1 33.88 -29.73 -39.81
CA MET A 1 33.80 -29.13 -38.45
C MET A 1 33.08 -27.77 -38.38
N LYS A 2 33.10 -26.89 -39.41
CA LYS A 2 32.45 -25.57 -39.33
C LYS A 2 30.91 -25.58 -39.34
N LEU A 3 30.27 -26.56 -39.99
CA LEU A 3 28.80 -26.60 -40.13
C LEU A 3 28.06 -26.93 -38.80
N ALA A 4 28.63 -27.82 -38.00
CA ALA A 4 28.04 -28.23 -36.72
C ALA A 4 28.03 -27.08 -35.68
N TYR A 5 29.05 -26.21 -35.72
CA TYR A 5 29.16 -25.07 -34.80
C TYR A 5 28.14 -23.96 -35.12
N VAL A 6 27.86 -23.74 -36.41
CA VAL A 6 26.83 -22.79 -36.85
C VAL A 6 25.44 -23.29 -36.47
N LEU A 7 25.17 -24.59 -36.64
CA LEU A 7 23.89 -25.19 -36.24
C LEU A 7 23.67 -25.12 -34.72
N LEU A 8 24.73 -25.34 -33.93
CA LEU A 8 24.68 -25.24 -32.47
C LEU A 8 24.41 -23.80 -32.00
N LEU A 9 25.05 -22.79 -32.62
CA LEU A 9 24.82 -21.38 -32.32
C LEU A 9 23.39 -20.93 -32.66
N VAL A 10 22.83 -21.40 -33.78
CA VAL A 10 21.44 -21.15 -34.14
C VAL A 10 20.50 -21.80 -33.13
N LEU A 11 20.77 -23.04 -32.70
CA LEU A 11 19.94 -23.73 -31.70
C LEU A 11 19.93 -23.00 -30.35
N ILE A 12 21.09 -22.49 -29.90
CA ILE A 12 21.24 -21.75 -28.65
C ILE A 12 20.50 -20.40 -28.70
N LEU A 13 20.55 -19.69 -29.84
CA LEU A 13 19.83 -18.43 -30.04
C LEU A 13 18.30 -18.60 -30.04
N VAL A 14 17.79 -19.74 -30.51
CA VAL A 14 16.34 -20.05 -30.52
C VAL A 14 15.85 -20.47 -29.12
N LEU A 15 16.71 -21.06 -28.30
CA LEU A 15 16.38 -21.53 -26.94
C LEU A 15 16.43 -20.43 -25.86
N SER A 16 17.04 -19.26 -26.13
CA SER A 16 17.17 -18.17 -25.15
C SER A 16 15.97 -17.21 -25.07
N GLY A 17 14.88 -17.50 -25.78
CA GLY A 17 13.66 -16.70 -25.74
C GLY A 17 12.83 -16.92 -24.47
N CYS A 18 13.34 -16.53 -23.30
CA CYS A 18 12.54 -16.45 -22.07
C CYS A 18 11.49 -15.33 -22.21
N THR A 19 10.40 -15.61 -22.92
CA THR A 19 9.24 -14.71 -22.99
C THR A 19 8.60 -14.64 -21.61
N LYS A 20 8.76 -13.50 -20.93
CA LYS A 20 8.01 -13.21 -19.69
C LYS A 20 6.52 -13.09 -20.05
N ILE A 21 5.71 -13.93 -19.44
CA ILE A 21 4.25 -13.86 -19.52
C ILE A 21 3.76 -13.27 -18.19
N TYR A 22 2.94 -12.23 -18.29
CA TYR A 22 2.28 -11.57 -17.17
C TYR A 22 0.84 -12.07 -17.11
N VAL A 23 0.37 -12.44 -15.92
CA VAL A 23 -1.04 -12.74 -15.67
C VAL A 23 -1.70 -11.46 -15.15
N CYS A 24 -2.71 -10.97 -15.85
CA CYS A 24 -3.46 -9.79 -15.50
C CYS A 24 -4.55 -10.12 -14.47
N TYR A 25 -5.10 -9.11 -13.80
CA TYR A 25 -6.14 -9.31 -12.76
C TYR A 25 -7.40 -10.00 -13.29
N ASP A 26 -7.76 -9.78 -14.56
CA ASP A 26 -8.89 -10.42 -15.23
C ASP A 26 -8.61 -11.89 -15.66
N GLY A 27 -7.43 -12.42 -15.32
CA GLY A 27 -7.00 -13.77 -15.66
C GLY A 27 -6.40 -13.90 -17.05
N THR A 28 -6.36 -12.83 -17.86
CA THR A 28 -5.72 -12.88 -19.18
C THR A 28 -4.20 -12.89 -19.07
N THR A 29 -3.52 -13.41 -20.09
CA THR A 29 -2.05 -13.43 -20.15
C THR A 29 -1.54 -12.45 -21.19
N GLN A 30 -0.54 -11.65 -20.82
CA GLN A 30 0.06 -10.63 -21.67
C GLN A 30 1.58 -10.79 -21.73
N ARG A 31 2.18 -10.52 -22.89
CA ARG A 31 3.65 -10.51 -23.04
C ARG A 31 4.30 -9.22 -22.53
N ILE A 32 3.49 -8.20 -22.24
CA ILE A 32 3.93 -6.88 -21.76
C ILE A 32 2.95 -6.44 -20.67
N ALA A 33 3.46 -6.12 -19.47
CA ALA A 33 2.63 -5.74 -18.32
C ALA A 33 1.71 -4.54 -18.59
N SER A 34 2.15 -3.56 -19.40
CA SER A 34 1.35 -2.37 -19.73
C SER A 34 0.12 -2.66 -20.61
N ARG A 35 0.01 -3.88 -21.18
CA ARG A 35 -1.17 -4.33 -21.94
C ARG A 35 -2.24 -4.98 -21.06
N CYS A 36 -1.98 -5.17 -19.77
CA CYS A 36 -3.02 -5.60 -18.87
C CYS A 36 -4.13 -4.54 -18.80
N PRO A 37 -5.41 -4.95 -18.76
CA PRO A 37 -6.51 -4.02 -18.56
C PRO A 37 -6.29 -3.18 -17.30
N LYS A 38 -6.46 -1.87 -17.44
CA LYS A 38 -6.48 -0.97 -16.30
C LYS A 38 -7.86 -1.05 -15.67
N ILE A 39 -7.93 -1.64 -14.49
CA ILE A 39 -9.16 -1.59 -13.70
C ILE A 39 -9.14 -0.27 -12.94
N PRO A 40 -10.15 0.60 -13.12
CA PRO A 40 -10.27 1.79 -12.31
C PRO A 40 -10.46 1.34 -10.85
N VAL A 41 -9.46 1.59 -10.01
CA VAL A 41 -9.59 1.40 -8.57
C VAL A 41 -10.42 2.57 -8.06
N PRO A 42 -11.60 2.31 -7.45
CA PRO A 42 -12.44 3.37 -6.91
C PRO A 42 -11.70 4.06 -5.76
N ASP A 43 -12.03 5.34 -5.55
CA ASP A 43 -11.55 6.05 -4.37
C ASP A 43 -12.25 5.50 -3.12
N LEU A 44 -11.52 5.46 -2.01
CA LEU A 44 -12.03 5.11 -0.69
C LEU A 44 -13.13 6.08 -0.29
N THR A 45 -14.23 5.50 0.16
CA THR A 45 -15.29 6.23 0.85
C THR A 45 -14.83 6.71 2.23
N GLU A 46 -15.56 7.66 2.81
CA GLU A 46 -15.32 8.13 4.19
C GLU A 46 -15.33 6.98 5.19
N LEU A 47 -16.29 6.06 5.05
CA LEU A 47 -16.42 4.90 5.93
C LEU A 47 -15.20 3.98 5.83
N GLU A 48 -14.68 3.74 4.63
CA GLU A 48 -13.51 2.88 4.43
C GLU A 48 -12.24 3.55 4.93
N ALA A 49 -12.05 4.84 4.65
CA ALA A 49 -10.95 5.63 5.20
C ALA A 49 -10.97 5.64 6.73
N GLY A 50 -12.17 5.75 7.31
CA GLY A 50 -12.36 5.64 8.75
C GLY A 50 -11.93 4.27 9.29
N LYS A 51 -12.40 3.18 8.67
CA LYS A 51 -11.99 1.83 9.08
C LYS A 51 -10.49 1.63 8.98
N VAL A 52 -9.85 2.11 7.91
CA VAL A 52 -8.39 2.06 7.73
C VAL A 52 -7.68 2.78 8.88
N MET A 53 -8.10 3.99 9.21
CA MET A 53 -7.49 4.76 10.29
C MET A 53 -7.71 4.10 11.66
N ASP A 54 -8.91 3.61 11.93
CA ASP A 54 -9.21 2.94 13.20
C ASP A 54 -8.42 1.65 13.35
N ASN A 55 -8.34 0.83 12.31
CA ASN A 55 -7.54 -0.38 12.33
C ASN A 55 -6.07 -0.07 12.61
N PHE A 56 -5.51 0.94 11.94
CA PHE A 56 -4.14 1.39 12.19
C PHE A 56 -3.97 1.88 13.64
N GLY A 57 -4.82 2.81 14.07
CA GLY A 57 -4.73 3.47 15.37
C GLY A 57 -4.93 2.51 16.54
N PHE A 58 -5.93 1.64 16.47
CA PHE A 58 -6.16 0.60 17.48
C PHE A 58 -5.00 -0.39 17.54
N ALA A 59 -4.50 -0.88 16.41
CA ALA A 59 -3.36 -1.80 16.39
C ALA A 59 -2.12 -1.15 17.04
N TYR A 60 -1.85 0.11 16.72
CA TYR A 60 -0.71 0.83 17.26
C TYR A 60 -0.86 1.10 18.77
N ALA A 61 -2.02 1.58 19.22
CA ALA A 61 -2.29 1.80 20.64
C ALA A 61 -2.24 0.49 21.44
N GLN A 62 -2.80 -0.59 20.90
CA GLN A 62 -2.77 -1.91 21.53
C GLN A 62 -1.33 -2.41 21.71
N ALA A 63 -0.47 -2.25 20.70
CA ALA A 63 0.94 -2.65 20.79
C ALA A 63 1.72 -1.92 21.90
N LYS A 64 1.31 -0.69 22.24
CA LYS A 64 1.90 0.11 23.33
C LYS A 64 1.19 -0.02 24.68
N GLY A 65 0.06 -0.72 24.73
CA GLY A 65 -0.77 -0.76 25.94
C GLY A 65 -1.55 0.54 26.21
N ASP A 66 -1.70 1.38 25.20
CA ASP A 66 -2.33 2.69 25.27
C ASP A 66 -3.80 2.64 24.78
N SER A 67 -4.48 3.77 24.70
CA SER A 67 -5.80 3.89 24.04
C SER A 67 -5.75 4.85 22.87
N TYR A 68 -6.61 4.60 21.89
CA TYR A 68 -6.75 5.40 20.68
C TYR A 68 -8.13 6.04 20.61
N THR A 69 -8.21 7.25 20.07
CA THR A 69 -9.46 7.93 19.75
C THR A 69 -9.28 8.75 18.48
N ARG A 70 -10.12 8.53 17.46
CA ARG A 70 -10.17 9.42 16.30
C ARG A 70 -10.95 10.69 16.65
N VAL A 71 -10.37 11.85 16.36
CA VAL A 71 -10.99 13.15 16.61
C VAL A 71 -11.81 13.61 15.39
N ASN A 72 -11.24 13.46 14.20
CA ASN A 72 -11.90 13.86 12.96
C ASN A 72 -11.46 12.99 11.78
N LEU A 73 -12.19 13.11 10.69
CA LEU A 73 -11.86 12.54 9.39
C LEU A 73 -12.40 13.49 8.31
N TYR A 74 -11.57 13.88 7.35
CA TYR A 74 -11.99 14.70 6.23
C TYR A 74 -11.18 14.38 4.98
N SER A 75 -11.71 14.71 3.79
CA SER A 75 -11.02 14.51 2.53
C SER A 75 -10.61 15.83 1.86
N LYS A 76 -9.52 15.77 1.11
CA LYS A 76 -9.06 16.82 0.21
C LYS A 76 -8.38 16.18 -0.99
N ASN A 77 -8.89 16.42 -2.20
CA ASN A 77 -8.32 15.90 -3.46
C ASN A 77 -8.01 14.39 -3.39
N THR A 78 -9.04 13.57 -3.15
CA THR A 78 -8.96 12.09 -3.04
C THR A 78 -7.96 11.58 -2.01
N THR A 79 -7.53 12.42 -1.07
CA THR A 79 -6.70 12.05 0.08
C THR A 79 -7.49 12.30 1.34
N TRP A 80 -7.46 11.34 2.26
CA TRP A 80 -8.12 11.46 3.55
C TRP A 80 -7.12 11.90 4.62
N TYR A 81 -7.60 12.64 5.60
CA TYR A 81 -6.82 13.16 6.70
C TYR A 81 -7.56 12.91 8.00
N SER A 82 -6.84 12.52 9.04
CA SER A 82 -7.43 12.24 10.34
C SER A 82 -6.51 12.68 11.47
N GLY A 83 -7.04 13.51 12.35
CA GLY A 83 -6.48 13.81 13.66
C GLY A 83 -6.92 12.76 14.66
N VAL A 84 -5.99 12.27 15.46
CA VAL A 84 -6.23 11.22 16.45
C VAL A 84 -5.49 11.54 17.75
N LEU A 85 -6.00 10.97 18.84
CA LEU A 85 -5.38 11.02 20.15
C LEU A 85 -4.95 9.63 20.56
N PHE A 86 -3.74 9.55 21.07
CA PHE A 86 -3.24 8.41 21.80
C PHE A 86 -3.07 8.78 23.27
N THR A 87 -3.72 8.05 24.15
CA THR A 87 -3.64 8.28 25.60
C THR A 87 -2.87 7.15 26.24
N ASN A 88 -1.78 7.51 26.91
CA ASN A 88 -1.03 6.56 27.71
C ASN A 88 -1.85 6.15 28.93
N LYS A 89 -2.15 4.86 29.07
CA LYS A 89 -3.06 4.40 30.14
C LYS A 89 -2.42 4.47 31.53
N GLN A 90 -1.11 4.46 31.62
CA GLN A 90 -0.39 4.47 32.90
C GLN A 90 -0.19 5.90 33.40
N SER A 91 0.33 6.78 32.55
CA SER A 91 0.63 8.18 32.91
C SER A 91 -0.54 9.14 32.68
N GLN A 92 -1.60 8.71 31.98
CA GLN A 92 -2.73 9.54 31.55
C GLN A 92 -2.32 10.71 30.64
N THR A 93 -1.13 10.66 30.04
CA THR A 93 -0.68 11.68 29.08
C THR A 93 -1.29 11.45 27.71
N VAL A 94 -1.74 12.52 27.07
CA VAL A 94 -2.32 12.48 25.72
C VAL A 94 -1.32 13.00 24.70
N LYS A 95 -1.18 12.29 23.57
CA LYS A 95 -0.42 12.71 22.39
C LYS A 95 -1.35 12.79 21.20
N GLU A 96 -1.31 13.91 20.50
CA GLU A 96 -2.07 14.12 19.27
C GLU A 96 -1.19 13.84 18.05
N ALA A 97 -1.77 13.19 17.04
CA ALA A 97 -1.12 12.96 15.77
C ALA A 97 -2.09 13.18 14.61
N THR A 98 -1.58 13.70 13.49
CA THR A 98 -2.34 13.81 12.24
C THR A 98 -1.80 12.82 11.24
N PHE A 99 -2.71 12.10 10.59
CA PHE A 99 -2.42 11.13 9.56
C PHE A 99 -2.99 11.54 8.21
N LYS A 100 -2.27 11.17 7.17
CA LYS A 100 -2.71 11.14 5.78
C LYS A 100 -3.02 9.70 5.41
N ILE A 101 -4.15 9.48 4.77
CA ILE A 101 -4.58 8.19 4.25
C ILE A 101 -4.74 8.35 2.75
N ASP A 102 -3.97 7.60 1.99
CA ASP A 102 -4.09 7.56 0.53
C ASP A 102 -5.47 7.04 0.16
N GLY A 103 -6.26 7.85 -0.56
CA GLY A 103 -7.65 7.54 -0.86
C GLY A 103 -7.85 6.48 -1.92
N LYS A 104 -6.81 5.74 -2.36
CA LYS A 104 -6.97 4.57 -3.23
C LYS A 104 -6.48 3.30 -2.57
N THR A 105 -5.31 3.37 -1.94
CA THR A 105 -4.64 2.22 -1.34
C THR A 105 -4.94 2.06 0.13
N GLY A 106 -5.43 3.11 0.81
CA GLY A 106 -5.57 3.13 2.27
C GLY A 106 -4.23 3.20 3.00
N THR A 107 -3.14 3.53 2.30
CA THR A 107 -1.82 3.68 2.93
C THR A 107 -1.87 4.83 3.93
N VAL A 108 -1.54 4.54 5.19
CA VAL A 108 -1.51 5.53 6.28
C VAL A 108 -0.09 6.08 6.44
N GLN A 109 0.05 7.40 6.47
CA GLN A 109 1.30 8.12 6.68
C GLN A 109 1.10 9.14 7.81
N CYS A 110 2.00 9.15 8.79
CA CYS A 110 1.97 10.19 9.81
C CYS A 110 2.50 11.51 9.24
N LEU A 111 1.80 12.62 9.54
CA LEU A 111 2.19 13.97 9.15
C LEU A 111 2.75 14.77 10.32
N THR A 112 2.07 14.72 11.47
CA THR A 112 2.45 15.46 12.68
C THR A 112 2.24 14.58 13.91
N GLY A 113 2.96 14.86 14.99
CA GLY A 113 2.86 14.06 16.22
C GLY A 113 3.46 12.66 16.10
N CYS A 114 4.33 12.46 15.11
CA CYS A 114 4.88 11.15 14.76
C CYS A 114 5.87 10.61 15.78
N ASP A 115 6.35 11.43 16.72
CA ASP A 115 7.22 11.01 17.82
C ASP A 115 6.53 9.98 18.72
N TYR A 116 5.19 10.02 18.78
CA TYR A 116 4.43 8.96 19.45
C TYR A 116 4.52 7.61 18.70
N ILE A 117 4.79 7.61 17.39
CA ILE A 117 4.72 6.44 16.50
C ILE A 117 6.10 5.87 16.16
N ASN A 118 7.11 6.74 16.06
CA ASN A 118 8.48 6.36 15.76
C ASN A 118 9.37 6.78 16.95
N PRO A 119 9.40 5.99 18.04
CA PRO A 119 10.31 6.21 19.15
C PRO A 119 11.77 5.91 18.77
#